data_AF-A0A3M6URN7-F1
#
_entry.id   AF-A0A3M6URN7-F1
#
_cell.length_a   1.000
_cell.length_b   1.000
_cell.length_c   1.000
_cell.angle_alpha   90.00
_cell.angle_beta   90.00
_cell.angle_gamma   90.00
#
_symmetry.space_group_name_H-M   'P 1'
#
loop_
_entity.id
_entity.type
_entity.pdbx_description
1 polymer ?
#
loop_
_entity_poly.entity_id
_entity_poly.type
_entity_poly.pdbx_seq_one_letter_code
_entity_poly.pdbx_strand_id
1 'polypeptide(L)' 'MMAKKMRETDSEEEIREAFRVFDKDGNGFISASELRHVMTNLGEKLTDEEVDEMIREADIDGDGQVNYEEFVKMMTSK' A
#
# COMPACT_ATOMS: atom_id res chain seq x y z
N MET A 1 24.34 -3.13 16.31
CA MET A 1 23.25 -2.21 16.69
C MET A 1 22.56 -1.75 15.40
N MET A 2 21.46 -2.41 15.01
CA MET A 2 20.65 -2.04 13.85
C MET A 2 19.52 -1.11 14.29
N ALA A 3 19.88 0.13 14.64
CA ALA A 3 18.92 1.10 15.15
C ALA A 3 19.21 2.52 14.66
N LYS A 4 19.79 2.64 13.46
CA LYS A 4 20.08 3.95 12.91
C LYS A 4 19.68 3.98 11.44
N LYS A 5 18.54 4.65 11.22
CA LYS A 5 18.15 5.38 10.02
C LYS A 5 17.09 4.75 9.10
N MET A 6 15.95 4.34 9.68
CA MET A 6 14.64 4.43 9.00
C MET A 6 14.16 5.90 9.04
N ARG A 7 14.92 6.81 8.42
CA ARG A 7 14.57 8.24 8.38
C ARG A 7 14.78 8.77 6.95
N GLU A 8 13.63 9.08 6.33
CA GLU A 8 13.34 10.28 5.52
C GLU A 8 13.22 10.19 4.00
N THR A 9 13.30 9.02 3.39
CA THR A 9 12.85 8.81 2.01
C THR A 9 12.85 7.32 1.81
N ASP A 10 11.68 6.66 1.84
CA ASP A 10 11.56 5.46 1.01
C ASP A 10 11.91 5.95 -0.38
N SER A 11 13.03 5.45 -0.90
CA SER A 11 13.49 5.89 -2.22
C SER A 11 12.34 5.58 -3.19
N GLU A 12 12.10 6.40 -4.21
CA GLU A 12 11.00 6.17 -5.17
C GLU A 12 11.02 4.71 -5.70
N GLU A 13 12.20 4.11 -5.79
CA GLU A 13 12.41 2.69 -6.08
C GLU A 13 11.80 1.74 -5.03
N GLU A 14 11.96 1.97 -3.73
CA GLU A 14 11.38 1.14 -2.66
C GLU A 14 9.84 1.23 -2.68
N ILE A 15 9.29 2.43 -2.88
CA ILE A 15 7.84 2.61 -3.00
C ILE A 15 7.32 1.90 -4.26
N ARG A 16 8.06 1.98 -5.37
CA ARG A 16 7.72 1.28 -6.62
C ARG A 16 7.81 -0.24 -6.48
N GLU A 17 8.81 -0.76 -5.77
CA GLU A 17 8.90 -2.19 -5.48
C GLU A 17 7.78 -2.65 -4.56
N ALA A 18 7.46 -1.88 -3.51
CA ALA A 18 6.32 -2.15 -2.65
C ALA A 18 5.02 -2.18 -3.46
N PHE A 19 4.78 -1.17 -4.30
CA PHE A 19 3.59 -1.12 -5.15
C PHE A 19 3.46 -2.37 -6.02
N ARG A 20 4.54 -2.84 -6.64
CA ARG A 20 4.55 -4.09 -7.44
C ARG A 20 4.32 -5.36 -6.61
N VAL A 21 4.58 -5.34 -5.31
CA VAL A 21 4.27 -6.47 -4.42
C VAL A 21 2.77 -6.50 -4.15
N PHE A 22 2.13 -5.34 -4.00
CA PHE A 22 0.70 -5.15 -3.82
C PHE A 22 -0.10 -5.41 -5.11
N ASP A 23 0.23 -4.74 -6.21
CA ASP A 23 -0.37 -4.92 -7.54
C ASP A 23 0.06 -6.26 -8.15
N LYS A 24 -0.77 -7.30 -7.97
CA LYS A 24 -0.44 -8.68 -8.38
C LYS A 24 -0.75 -8.94 -9.83
N ASP A 25 -1.79 -8.30 -10.36
CA ASP A 25 -2.20 -8.47 -11.75
C ASP A 25 -1.45 -7.52 -12.70
N GLY A 26 -0.76 -6.50 -12.17
CA GLY A 26 0.04 -5.55 -12.92
C GLY A 26 -0.81 -4.51 -13.65
N ASN A 27 -2.03 -4.25 -13.17
CA ASN A 27 -2.96 -3.33 -13.81
C ASN A 27 -2.67 -1.85 -13.47
N GLY A 28 -1.76 -1.57 -12.53
CA GLY A 28 -1.39 -0.23 -12.09
C GLY A 28 -2.23 0.33 -10.93
N PHE A 29 -3.07 -0.50 -10.32
CA PHE A 29 -3.97 -0.20 -9.21
C PHE A 29 -3.89 -1.32 -8.16
N ILE A 30 -4.11 -0.98 -6.90
CA ILE A 30 -4.21 -1.96 -5.81
C ILE A 30 -5.68 -2.07 -5.42
N SER A 31 -6.26 -3.24 -5.65
CA SER A 31 -7.61 -3.54 -5.17
C SER A 31 -7.61 -3.95 -3.69
N ALA A 32 -8.75 -3.81 -3.03
CA ALA A 32 -8.96 -4.33 -1.66
C ALA A 32 -8.56 -5.81 -1.51
N SER A 33 -8.85 -6.62 -2.53
CA SER A 33 -8.51 -8.04 -2.55
C SER A 33 -7.00 -8.28 -2.54
N GLU A 34 -6.24 -7.48 -3.29
CA GLU A 34 -4.78 -7.57 -3.37
C GLU A 34 -4.12 -7.07 -2.10
N LEU A 35 -4.59 -5.94 -1.55
CA LEU A 35 -4.14 -5.42 -0.28
C LEU A 35 -4.29 -6.49 0.82
N ARG A 36 -5.48 -7.07 0.93
CA ARG A 36 -5.78 -8.15 1.89
C ARG A 36 -4.88 -9.36 1.70
N HIS A 37 -4.65 -9.78 0.45
CA HIS A 37 -3.82 -10.92 0.13
C HIS A 37 -2.37 -10.70 0.58
N VAL A 38 -1.82 -9.52 0.30
CA VAL A 38 -0.45 -9.18 0.67
C VAL A 38 -0.29 -9.02 2.18
N MET A 39 -1.22 -8.35 2.86
CA MET A 39 -1.19 -8.23 4.33
C MET A 39 -1.24 -9.61 5.00
N THR A 40 -2.10 -10.49 4.50
CA THR A 40 -2.18 -11.88 4.99
C THR A 40 -0.85 -12.61 4.80
N ASN A 41 -0.15 -12.41 3.67
CA ASN A 41 1.16 -13.00 3.41
C ASN A 41 2.27 -12.42 4.30
N LEU A 42 2.15 -11.15 4.72
CA LEU A 42 3.05 -10.51 5.69
C LEU A 42 2.80 -10.97 7.14
N GLY A 43 1.77 -11.79 7.36
CA GLY A 43 1.39 -12.34 8.65
C GLY A 43 0.33 -11.52 9.39
N GLU A 44 -0.12 -10.42 8.80
CA GLU A 44 -1.19 -9.58 9.34
C GLU A 44 -2.54 -10.00 8.75
N LYS A 45 -3.42 -10.52 9.59
CA LYS A 45 -4.78 -10.86 9.17
C LYS A 45 -5.70 -9.68 9.41
N LEU A 46 -5.90 -8.90 8.36
CA LEU A 46 -6.92 -7.87 8.33
C LEU A 46 -8.28 -8.47 8.03
N THR A 47 -9.31 -7.94 8.70
CA THR A 47 -10.71 -8.17 8.37
C THR A 47 -11.09 -7.40 7.11
N ASP A 48 -12.19 -7.79 6.47
CA ASP A 48 -12.67 -7.10 5.27
C ASP A 48 -13.02 -5.62 5.57
N GLU A 49 -13.49 -5.34 6.80
CA GLU A 49 -13.80 -3.99 7.27
C GLU A 49 -12.53 -3.13 7.42
N GLU A 50 -11.45 -3.67 7.98
CA GLU A 50 -10.16 -2.97 8.10
C GLU A 50 -9.55 -2.67 6.72
N VAL A 51 -9.64 -3.63 5.79
CA VAL A 51 -9.16 -3.43 4.41
C VAL A 51 -9.97 -2.34 3.72
N ASP A 52 -11.30 -2.35 3.86
CA ASP A 52 -12.17 -1.33 3.29
C ASP A 52 -11.91 0.06 3.91
N GLU A 53 -11.60 0.14 5.21
CA GLU A 53 -11.17 1.40 5.83
C GLU A 53 -9.84 1.88 5.24
N MET A 54 -8.83 1.01 5.13
CA MET A 54 -7.54 1.38 4.54
C MET A 54 -7.66 1.86 3.10
N ILE A 55 -8.46 1.16 2.27
CA ILE A 55 -8.70 1.58 0.89
C ILE A 55 -9.38 2.94 0.88
N ARG A 56 -10.45 3.15 1.68
CA ARG A 56 -11.15 4.44 1.72
C ARG A 56 -10.29 5.61 2.21
N GLU A 57 -9.30 5.36 3.06
CA GLU A 57 -8.37 6.40 3.49
C GLU A 57 -7.34 6.75 2.43
N ALA A 58 -6.95 5.78 1.59
CA ALA A 58 -5.98 5.95 0.51
C ALA A 58 -6.59 6.41 -0.82
N ASP A 59 -7.82 5.99 -1.10
CA ASP A 59 -8.61 6.30 -2.29
C ASP A 59 -9.14 7.73 -2.24
N ILE A 60 -8.49 8.63 -2.98
CA ILE A 60 -8.79 10.07 -3.00
C ILE A 60 -9.81 10.39 -4.08
N ASP A 61 -9.77 9.66 -5.20
CA ASP A 61 -10.65 9.88 -6.33
C ASP A 61 -12.00 9.14 -6.24
N GLY A 62 -12.10 8.17 -5.32
CA GLY A 62 -13.30 7.41 -5.00
C GLY A 62 -13.59 6.27 -5.98
N ASP A 63 -12.59 5.75 -6.70
CA ASP A 63 -12.76 4.66 -7.66
C ASP A 63 -12.80 3.26 -7.02
N GLY A 64 -12.56 3.17 -5.70
CA GLY A 64 -12.54 1.95 -4.91
C GLY A 64 -11.25 1.14 -5.05
N GLN A 65 -10.21 1.73 -5.62
CA GLN A 65 -8.87 1.18 -5.78
C GLN A 65 -7.83 2.22 -5.36
N VAL A 66 -6.57 1.81 -5.26
CA VAL A 66 -5.47 2.73 -4.93
C VAL A 66 -4.49 2.76 -6.08
N ASN A 67 -4.39 3.89 -6.77
CA ASN A 67 -3.42 4.06 -7.83
C ASN A 67 -2.01 4.37 -7.28
N TYR A 68 -0.99 4.38 -8.15
CA TYR A 68 0.39 4.62 -7.72
C TYR A 68 0.59 5.98 -7.03
N GLU A 69 -0.06 7.05 -7.50
CA GLU A 69 0.10 8.37 -6.91
C GLU A 69 -0.51 8.45 -5.51
N GLU A 70 -1.68 7.83 -5.32
CA GLU A 70 -2.34 7.69 -4.04
C GLU A 70 -1.52 6.86 -3.05
N PHE A 71 -0.97 5.73 -3.51
CA PHE A 71 -0.09 4.89 -2.70
C PHE A 71 1.18 5.63 -2.26
N VAL A 72 1.82 6.37 -3.18
CA VAL A 72 2.99 7.20 -2.86
C VAL A 72 2.59 8.28 -1.85
N LYS A 73 1.45 8.93 -2.04
CA LYS A 73 0.97 9.96 -1.13
C LYS A 73 0.67 9.39 0.25
N MET A 74 0.08 8.20 0.35
CA MET A 74 -0.13 7.49 1.61
C MET A 74 1.21 7.17 2.32
N MET A 75 2.22 6.69 1.59
CA MET A 75 3.53 6.35 2.15
C MET A 75 4.37 7.58 2.53
N THR A 76 4.16 8.71 1.87
CA THR A 76 4.94 9.94 2.07
C THR A 76 4.24 10.98 2.95
N SER A 77 2.92 10.87 3.14
CA SER A 77 2.16 11.72 4.05
C SER A 77 2.47 11.30 5.49
N LYS A 78 3.26 12.14 6.17
CA LYS A 78 3.46 12.09 7.63
C LYS A 78 2.23 12.56 8.38
#